data_AF-A0A3P4AQ50-F1
#
_entry.id   AF-A0A3P4AQ50-F1
#
_cell.length_a   1.000
_cell.length_b   1.000
_cell.length_c   1.000
_cell.angle_alpha   90.00
_cell.angle_beta   90.00
_cell.angle_gamma   90.00
#
_symmetry.space_group_name_H-M   'P 1'
#
loop_
_entity.id
_entity.type
_entity.pdbx_description
1 polymer ?
#
loop_
_entity_poly.entity_id
_entity_poly.type
_entity_poly.pdbx_seq_one_letter_code
_entity_poly.pdbx_strand_id
1 'polypeptide(L)'
;MRAYIYDPVNKRGEWFEYDAEDGSGVKIHKGNNERWQNSYGPLSRLYILEERRYYLEGGILKLAENGQEGKGLVADVTGFQARARANGSWYTVFPPPNLNWRTLEAVEATVQVRIGSVARTMTTQAVPRNVFSQ
;
A
#
# COMPACT_ATOMS: atom_id res chain seq x y z
N MET A 1 4.04 11.69 -5.84
CA MET A 1 3.28 10.48 -5.42
C MET A 1 2.54 9.92 -6.63
N ARG A 2 2.38 8.60 -6.81
CA ARG A 2 1.71 8.07 -7.99
C ARG A 2 0.20 8.01 -7.77
N ALA A 3 -0.55 8.56 -8.71
CA ALA A 3 -2.01 8.57 -8.66
C ALA A 3 -2.61 8.10 -9.98
N TYR A 4 -3.85 7.61 -9.92
CA TYR A 4 -4.64 7.23 -11.08
C TYR A 4 -5.96 7.98 -11.05
N ILE A 5 -6.30 8.63 -12.16
CA ILE A 5 -7.63 9.22 -12.34
C ILE A 5 -8.46 8.32 -13.26
N TYR A 6 -9.70 8.04 -12.86
CA TYR A 6 -10.63 7.19 -13.60
C TYR A 6 -11.95 7.92 -13.86
N ASP A 7 -12.34 8.01 -15.13
CA ASP A 7 -13.66 8.47 -15.57
C ASP A 7 -14.58 7.25 -15.74
N PRO A 8 -15.55 7.03 -14.82
CA PRO A 8 -16.44 5.88 -14.90
C PRO A 8 -17.47 6.00 -16.03
N VAL A 9 -17.76 7.21 -16.52
CA VAL A 9 -18.76 7.44 -17.58
C VAL A 9 -18.18 6.99 -18.92
N ASN A 10 -16.96 7.44 -19.23
CA ASN A 10 -16.28 7.11 -20.47
C ASN A 10 -15.35 5.87 -20.36
N LYS A 11 -15.30 5.22 -19.18
CA LYS A 11 -14.49 4.03 -18.87
C LYS A 11 -13.02 4.16 -19.26
N ARG A 12 -12.41 5.30 -18.93
CA ARG A 12 -11.01 5.62 -19.26
C ARG A 12 -10.28 6.19 -18.06
N GLY A 13 -8.96 6.04 -18.03
CA GLY A 13 -8.15 6.61 -16.96
C GLY A 13 -6.69 6.70 -17.35
N GLU A 14 -5.93 7.48 -16.60
CA GLU A 14 -4.50 7.65 -16.81
C GLU A 14 -3.75 7.74 -15.48
N TRP A 15 -2.51 7.28 -15.49
CA TRP A 15 -1.58 7.46 -14.39
C TRP A 15 -0.94 8.85 -14.47
N PHE A 16 -0.71 9.46 -13.31
CA PHE A 16 0.05 10.70 -13.22
C PHE A 16 0.79 10.80 -11.90
N GLU A 17 1.78 11.68 -11.85
CA GLU A 17 2.40 12.09 -10.60
C GLU A 17 1.57 13.18 -9.96
N TYR A 18 0.98 12.90 -8.80
CA TYR A 18 0.29 13.91 -8.01
C TYR A 18 1.30 14.86 -7.38
N ASP A 19 1.07 16.16 -7.54
CA ASP A 19 1.85 17.26 -6.96
C ASP A 19 1.03 18.01 -5.90
N ALA A 20 0.02 18.77 -6.33
CA ALA A 20 -0.82 19.57 -5.44
C ALA A 20 -2.23 19.80 -6.01
N GLU A 21 -3.14 20.22 -5.14
CA GLU A 21 -4.38 20.90 -5.53
C GLU A 21 -4.12 22.41 -5.57
N ASP A 22 -4.69 23.11 -6.55
CA ASP A 22 -4.63 24.58 -6.52
C ASP A 22 -5.53 25.13 -5.39
N GLY A 23 -5.28 26.37 -4.96
CA GLY A 23 -6.06 27.02 -3.89
C GLY A 23 -7.56 27.20 -4.22
N SER A 24 -7.99 26.83 -5.44
CA SER A 24 -9.40 26.79 -5.81
C SER A 24 -10.10 25.50 -5.37
N GLY A 25 -9.34 24.45 -5.03
CA GLY A 25 -9.86 23.13 -4.65
C GLY A 25 -10.49 22.37 -5.83
N VAL A 26 -10.31 22.85 -7.06
CA VAL A 26 -10.96 22.30 -8.26
C VAL A 26 -9.97 21.82 -9.31
N LYS A 27 -8.67 22.07 -9.15
CA LYS A 27 -7.64 21.60 -10.10
C LYS A 27 -6.56 20.79 -9.40
N ILE A 28 -6.25 19.65 -10.00
CA ILE A 28 -5.14 18.80 -9.63
C ILE A 28 -3.97 19.14 -10.56
N HIS A 29 -2.84 19.52 -9.97
CA HIS A 29 -1.57 19.65 -10.66
C HIS A 29 -0.89 18.29 -10.80
N LYS A 30 -0.52 17.96 -12.04
CA LYS A 30 0.45 16.89 -12.26
C LYS A 30 1.85 17.43 -11.93
N GLY A 31 2.64 16.63 -11.23
CA GLY A 31 4.06 16.89 -10.98
C GLY A 31 4.94 16.65 -12.21
N ASN A 32 4.38 16.05 -13.26
CA ASN A 32 5.05 15.90 -14.54
C ASN A 32 4.56 16.96 -15.55
N ASN A 33 5.44 17.36 -16.48
CA ASN A 33 5.12 18.36 -17.52
C ASN A 33 4.18 17.83 -18.62
N GLU A 34 3.55 16.68 -18.42
CA GLU A 34 2.70 16.04 -19.41
C GLU A 34 1.30 16.65 -19.39
N ARG A 35 0.73 16.88 -20.58
CA ARG A 35 -0.68 17.25 -20.68
C ARG A 35 -1.56 16.09 -20.20
N TRP A 36 -2.77 16.40 -19.72
CA TRP A 36 -3.80 15.38 -19.54
C TRP A 36 -4.12 14.75 -20.89
N GLN A 37 -4.15 13.43 -20.96
CA GLN A 37 -4.55 12.71 -22.17
C GLN A 37 -6.06 12.85 -22.41
N ASN A 38 -6.83 13.04 -21.34
CA ASN A 38 -8.28 13.17 -21.40
C ASN A 38 -8.79 14.37 -20.59
N SER A 39 -10.01 14.80 -20.93
CA SER A 39 -10.80 15.68 -20.05
C SER A 39 -11.59 14.84 -19.06
N TYR A 40 -11.45 15.15 -17.77
CA TYR A 40 -12.09 14.45 -16.67
C TYR A 40 -13.20 15.31 -16.09
N GLY A 41 -14.40 14.73 -15.98
CA GLY A 41 -15.58 15.41 -15.44
C GLY A 41 -15.73 15.26 -13.93
N PRO A 42 -16.76 15.88 -13.32
CA PRO A 42 -16.98 15.89 -11.87
C PRO A 42 -17.18 14.52 -11.21
N LEU A 43 -17.56 13.49 -11.99
CA LEU A 43 -17.74 12.12 -11.50
C LEU A 43 -16.47 11.26 -11.57
N SER A 44 -15.35 11.84 -12.00
CA SER A 44 -14.07 11.14 -12.06
C SER A 44 -13.58 10.84 -10.64
N ARG A 45 -12.90 9.70 -10.49
CA ARG A 45 -12.38 9.22 -9.21
C ARG A 45 -10.87 9.31 -9.23
N LEU A 46 -10.31 9.84 -8.14
CA LEU A 46 -8.88 9.84 -7.93
C LEU A 46 -8.48 8.72 -6.97
N TYR A 47 -7.50 7.93 -7.37
CA TYR A 47 -6.89 6.88 -6.56
C TYR A 47 -5.45 7.26 -6.30
N ILE A 48 -5.13 7.55 -5.06
CA ILE A 48 -3.77 7.73 -4.60
C ILE A 48 -3.21 6.34 -4.29
N LEU A 49 -2.13 5.96 -4.96
CA LEU A 49 -1.42 4.72 -4.64
C LEU A 49 -0.20 5.03 -3.79
N GLU A 50 -0.19 4.44 -2.61
CA GLU A 50 0.98 4.39 -1.74
C GLU A 50 1.49 2.95 -1.69
N GLU A 51 2.75 2.76 -2.04
CA GLU A 51 3.44 1.50 -1.79
C GLU A 51 4.14 1.57 -0.43
N ARG A 52 3.91 0.57 0.42
CA ARG A 52 4.65 0.38 1.68
C ARG A 52 5.32 -0.97 1.69
N ARG A 53 6.65 -1.00 1.78
CA ARG A 53 7.46 -2.21 1.87
C ARG A 53 8.13 -2.30 3.24
N TYR A 54 7.79 -3.35 3.99
CA TYR A 54 8.44 -3.68 5.25
C TYR A 54 9.49 -4.76 5.04
N TYR A 55 10.68 -4.58 5.60
CA TYR A 55 11.77 -5.55 5.48
C TYR A 55 12.73 -5.47 6.66
N LEU A 56 13.43 -6.58 6.94
CA LEU A 56 14.45 -6.61 7.98
C LEU A 56 15.83 -6.36 7.38
N GLU A 57 16.60 -5.50 8.04
CA GLU A 57 17.99 -5.23 7.70
C GLU A 57 18.78 -4.95 8.98
N GLY A 58 19.83 -5.73 9.25
CA GLY A 58 20.68 -5.53 10.43
C GLY A 58 19.95 -5.61 11.78
N GLY A 59 18.90 -6.43 11.88
CA GLY A 59 18.07 -6.52 13.09
C GLY A 59 17.09 -5.36 13.29
N ILE A 60 16.95 -4.47 12.29
CA ILE A 60 16.00 -3.37 12.29
C ILE A 60 14.90 -3.67 11.29
N LEU A 61 13.64 -3.61 11.73
CA LEU A 61 12.50 -3.57 10.81
C LEU A 61 12.43 -2.18 10.19
N LYS A 62 12.56 -2.12 8.87
CA LYS A 62 12.51 -0.90 8.07
C LYS A 62 11.21 -0.81 7.27
N LEU A 63 10.80 0.42 6.97
CA LEU A 63 9.70 0.75 6.08
C LEU A 63 10.22 1.63 4.94
N ALA A 64 10.13 1.13 3.71
CA ALA A 64 10.29 1.92 2.50
C ALA A 64 8.92 2.31 1.96
N GLU A 65 8.76 3.57 1.59
CA GLU A 65 7.53 4.11 1.02
C GLU A 65 7.81 4.52 -0.44
N ASN A 66 7.01 4.06 -1.39
CA ASN A 66 7.11 4.43 -2.80
C ASN A 66 8.52 4.27 -3.40
N GLY A 67 9.17 3.13 -3.14
CA GLY A 67 10.51 2.81 -3.65
C GLY A 67 11.67 3.61 -3.04
N GLN A 68 11.41 4.47 -2.04
CA GLN A 68 12.44 5.23 -1.34
C GLN A 68 13.28 4.35 -0.42
N GLU A 69 14.37 4.92 0.11
CA GLU A 69 15.16 4.28 1.16
C GLU A 69 14.30 4.01 2.41
N GLY A 70 14.53 2.85 3.05
CA GLY A 70 13.77 2.46 4.22
C GLY A 70 14.18 3.19 5.49
N LYS A 71 13.20 3.77 6.19
CA LYS A 71 13.37 4.31 7.55
C LYS A 71 13.26 3.21 8.59
N GLY A 72 14.08 3.25 9.63
CA GLY A 72 14.01 2.31 10.76
C GLY A 72 12.75 2.53 11.60
N LEU A 73 12.04 1.44 11.92
CA LEU A 73 10.83 1.46 12.75
C LEU A 73 11.04 0.80 14.11
N VAL A 74 11.62 -0.39 14.14
CA VAL A 74 11.80 -1.20 15.36
C VAL A 74 13.19 -1.82 15.33
N ALA A 75 13.96 -1.65 16.41
CA ALA A 75 15.27 -2.25 16.59
C ALA A 75 15.19 -3.61 17.31
N ASP A 76 16.31 -4.34 17.33
CA ASP A 76 16.48 -5.62 18.01
C ASP A 76 15.43 -6.67 17.61
N VAL A 77 15.01 -6.63 16.35
CA VAL A 77 14.02 -7.56 15.78
C VAL A 77 14.70 -8.89 15.50
N THR A 78 14.22 -9.93 16.18
CA THR A 78 14.69 -11.31 16.03
C THR A 78 13.80 -12.12 15.09
N GLY A 79 12.61 -11.61 14.76
CA GLY A 79 11.68 -12.27 13.85
C GLY A 79 10.65 -11.29 13.28
N PHE A 80 10.32 -11.47 12.00
CA PHE A 80 9.23 -10.79 11.33
C PHE A 80 8.55 -11.76 10.37
N GLN A 81 7.23 -11.87 10.48
CA GLN A 81 6.42 -12.65 9.56
C GLN A 81 5.14 -11.88 9.23
N ALA A 82 4.83 -11.82 7.94
CA ALA A 82 3.52 -11.41 7.46
C ALA A 82 2.83 -12.61 6.82
N ARG A 83 1.52 -12.74 7.05
CA ARG A 83 0.67 -13.72 6.40
C ARG A 83 -0.65 -13.10 5.99
N ALA A 84 -1.19 -13.57 4.88
CA ALA A 84 -2.46 -13.12 4.32
C ALA A 84 -3.52 -14.21 4.50
N ARG A 85 -4.75 -13.82 4.84
CA ARG A 85 -5.91 -14.70 4.89
C ARG A 85 -6.70 -14.57 3.60
N ALA A 86 -7.03 -15.69 2.97
CA ALA A 86 -7.89 -15.75 1.79
C ALA A 86 -8.59 -17.11 1.69
N ASN A 87 -9.87 -17.11 1.33
CA ASN A 87 -10.73 -18.29 1.30
C ASN A 87 -10.63 -19.12 2.60
N GLY A 88 -10.62 -18.43 3.75
CA GLY A 88 -10.53 -19.08 5.07
C GLY A 88 -9.16 -19.60 5.50
N SER A 89 -8.14 -19.59 4.62
CA SER A 89 -6.79 -20.11 4.89
C SER A 89 -5.73 -19.00 4.98
N TRP A 90 -4.66 -19.26 5.75
CA TRP A 90 -3.51 -18.35 5.89
C TRP A 90 -2.35 -18.74 4.98
N TYR A 91 -1.74 -17.74 4.33
CA TYR A 91 -0.62 -17.91 3.40
C TYR A 91 0.52 -16.96 3.76
N THR A 92 1.75 -17.47 3.79
CA THR A 92 2.98 -16.67 3.98
C THR A 92 3.52 -16.09 2.67
N VAL A 93 3.05 -16.61 1.53
CA VAL A 93 3.29 -16.07 0.19
C VAL A 93 1.94 -15.81 -0.45
N PHE A 94 1.65 -14.57 -0.81
CA PHE A 94 0.35 -14.16 -1.34
C PHE A 94 0.50 -13.11 -2.45
N PRO A 95 -0.32 -13.19 -3.52
CA PRO A 95 -1.25 -14.27 -3.80
C PRO A 95 -0.50 -15.55 -4.24
N PRO A 96 -0.90 -16.75 -3.80
CA PRO A 96 -0.45 -17.98 -4.44
C PRO A 96 -1.01 -18.07 -5.87
N PRO A 97 -0.46 -18.93 -6.75
CA PRO A 97 -0.80 -18.97 -8.18
C PRO A 97 -2.30 -19.06 -8.52
N ASN A 98 -3.10 -19.67 -7.65
CA ASN A 98 -4.54 -19.91 -7.86
C ASN A 98 -5.45 -18.94 -7.10
N LEU A 99 -4.90 -17.91 -6.46
CA LEU A 99 -5.68 -16.88 -5.79
C LEU A 99 -5.43 -15.51 -6.41
N ASN A 100 -6.43 -14.64 -6.26
CA ASN A 100 -6.35 -13.26 -6.69
C ASN A 100 -6.18 -12.38 -5.46
N TRP A 101 -5.48 -11.26 -5.57
CA TRP A 101 -5.37 -10.29 -4.48
C TRP A 101 -6.74 -9.80 -3.98
N ARG A 102 -7.78 -9.81 -4.83
CA ARG A 102 -9.16 -9.46 -4.47
C ARG A 102 -9.79 -10.40 -3.45
N THR A 103 -9.28 -11.62 -3.29
CA THR A 103 -9.77 -12.58 -2.28
C THR A 103 -9.13 -12.37 -0.92
N LEU A 104 -8.32 -11.33 -0.74
CA LEU A 104 -7.67 -11.01 0.52
C LEU A 104 -8.72 -10.58 1.56
N GLU A 105 -8.81 -11.36 2.64
CA GLU A 105 -9.73 -11.15 3.76
C GLU A 105 -9.04 -10.39 4.90
N ALA A 106 -7.77 -10.70 5.17
CA ALA A 106 -7.00 -10.07 6.23
C ALA A 106 -5.49 -10.21 5.97
N VAL A 107 -4.70 -9.34 6.60
CA VAL A 107 -3.25 -9.50 6.74
C VAL A 107 -2.94 -9.50 8.22
N GLU A 108 -2.10 -10.44 8.65
CA GLU A 108 -1.55 -10.47 10.00
C GLU A 108 -0.04 -10.30 9.93
N ALA A 109 0.48 -9.42 10.78
CA ALA A 109 1.90 -9.19 10.94
C ALA A 109 2.31 -9.52 12.37
N THR A 110 3.37 -10.31 12.51
CA THR A 110 3.99 -10.64 13.79
C THR A 110 5.43 -10.17 13.79
N VAL A 111 5.81 -9.45 14.85
CA VAL A 111 7.18 -8.98 15.11
C VAL A 111 7.63 -9.54 16.45
N GLN A 112 8.82 -10.13 16.48
CA GLN A 112 9.49 -10.56 17.69
C GLN A 112 10.74 -9.72 17.93
N VAL A 113 10.89 -9.18 19.14
CA VAL A 113 12.04 -8.38 19.56
C VAL A 113 12.70 -8.99 20.80
N ARG A 114 14.00 -8.75 20.96
CA ARG A 114 14.74 -9.12 22.19
C ARG A 114 15.57 -7.95 22.71
N ILE A 115 15.23 -7.45 23.89
CA ILE A 115 15.96 -6.38 24.56
C ILE A 115 16.62 -6.96 25.81
N GLY A 116 17.94 -7.14 25.75
CA GLY A 116 18.69 -7.86 26.78
C GLY A 116 18.21 -9.31 26.92
N SER A 117 17.74 -9.69 28.10
CA SER A 117 17.18 -11.02 28.38
C SER A 117 15.67 -11.13 28.11
N VAL A 118 14.99 -10.02 27.76
CA VAL A 118 13.54 -9.99 27.60
C VAL A 118 13.17 -10.16 26.13
N ALA A 119 12.36 -11.17 25.83
CA ALA A 119 11.74 -11.34 24.52
C ALA A 119 10.29 -10.82 24.54
N ARG A 120 9.88 -10.12 23.48
CA ARG A 120 8.48 -9.69 23.28
C ARG A 120 8.02 -10.07 21.88
N THR A 121 6.75 -10.45 21.78
CA THR A 121 6.08 -10.72 20.52
C THR A 121 4.86 -9.82 20.42
N MET A 122 4.71 -9.13 19.30
CA MET A 122 3.51 -8.36 18.98
C MET A 122 2.93 -8.89 17.68
N THR A 123 1.63 -9.18 17.72
CA THR A 123 0.86 -9.61 16.56
C THR A 123 -0.28 -8.62 16.35
N THR A 124 -0.47 -8.19 15.11
CA THR A 124 -1.60 -7.34 14.72
C THR A 124 -2.23 -7.86 13.43
N GLN A 125 -3.53 -7.63 13.30
CA GLN A 125 -4.30 -8.01 12.12
C GLN A 125 -4.99 -6.77 11.56
N ALA A 126 -4.91 -6.61 10.23
CA ALA A 126 -5.63 -5.60 9.48
C ALA A 126 -6.58 -6.28 8.48
N VAL A 127 -7.80 -5.75 8.36
CA VAL A 127 -8.76 -6.14 7.33
C VAL A 127 -8.72 -5.07 6.25
N PRO A 128 -8.21 -5.39 5.04
CA PRO A 128 -8.10 -4.40 3.97
C PRO A 128 -9.49 -3.99 3.49
N ARG A 129 -9.67 -2.69 3.26
CA ARG A 129 -10.84 -2.19 2.52
C ARG A 129 -10.61 -2.44 1.04
N ASN A 130 -11.14 -3.53 0.51
CA ASN A 130 -11.12 -3.78 -0.93
C ASN A 130 -12.11 -2.84 -1.63
N VAL A 131 -11.66 -1.65 -2.00
CA VAL A 131 -12.45 -0.67 -2.78
C VAL A 131 -12.68 -1.08 -4.25
N PHE A 132 -12.07 -2.20 -4.67
CA PHE A 132 -12.22 -2.78 -6.00
C PHE A 132 -13.04 -4.08 -6.00
N SER A 133 -13.60 -4.50 -4.85
CA SER A 133 -14.62 -5.55 -4.86
C SER A 133 -15.93 -4.95 -5.35
N GLN A 134 -16.20 -5.10 -6.64
CA GLN A 134 -17.55 -5.12 -7.19
C GLN A 134 -17.84 -6.53 -7.66
#